data_AF-A0A7V2PLU4-F1
#
_entry.id   AF-A0A7V2PLU4-F1
#
_cell.length_a   1.000
_cell.length_b   1.000
_cell.length_c   1.000
_cell.angle_alpha   90.00
_cell.angle_beta   90.00
_cell.angle_gamma   90.00
#
_symmetry.space_group_name_H-M   'P 1'
#
loop_
_entity.id
_entity.type
_entity.pdbx_description
1 polymer ?
#
loop_
_entity_poly.entity_id
_entity_poly.type
_entity_poly.pdbx_seq_one_letter_code
_entity_poly.pdbx_strand_id
1 'polypeptide(L)'
;MSQPPAESQVAVKINEDYCSRCSICQSLCPFEAISKDAESGQIILEIEKCQVCGICYSACPAKAIDIIYYDCGSLLKYLEKAKPKYKSDTLVIMCKGSAPDFAGIKQIFGVSEFIPLSVPCVGRISEELLLQAMATGIDKIFILACDEDYCRFDRGSPLTGRRVLALNRLLEQLGYGREAVTLKRHSLKVKVDKDLCIACGNCAFYCPYGAPKLESVGGINFDLDACRGCGLCVAVCPAFALEMDNWERERLSTTISQLLAEMKAPKVLIFRCQWAVFPPLNGESNPHVRAIDLPCSARVDAFHILEALQNGADGVLIAACPEDDCRQEGASGRAEHFMGMLKERLNQIGLGDCLHFCHVARRDPEQLDKELEQFNQSLKALATKRGSQ
;
A
#
# COMPACT_ATOMS: atom_id res chain seq x y z
N MET A 1 -7.81 -35.41 24.05
CA MET A 1 -6.74 -34.94 23.16
C MET A 1 -7.08 -33.50 22.82
N SER A 2 -6.52 -32.58 23.58
CA SER A 2 -6.66 -31.14 23.39
C SER A 2 -6.08 -30.81 22.01
N GLN A 3 -6.87 -30.18 21.14
CA GLN A 3 -6.34 -29.62 19.90
C GLN A 3 -5.22 -28.63 20.28
N PRO A 4 -4.07 -28.66 19.59
CA PRO A 4 -3.04 -27.65 19.79
C PRO A 4 -3.65 -26.26 19.52
N PRO A 5 -3.25 -25.22 20.27
CA PRO A 5 -3.70 -23.86 20.00
C PRO A 5 -3.36 -23.52 18.54
N ALA A 6 -4.28 -22.86 17.83
CA ALA A 6 -4.05 -22.43 16.46
C ALA A 6 -2.77 -21.59 16.42
N GLU A 7 -1.74 -22.09 15.72
CA GLU A 7 -0.48 -21.35 15.55
C GLU A 7 -0.80 -20.01 14.89
N SER A 8 -0.41 -18.90 15.52
CA SER A 8 -0.59 -17.57 14.95
C SER A 8 0.07 -17.52 13.56
N GLN A 9 -0.70 -17.19 12.53
CA GLN A 9 -0.22 -17.19 11.16
C GLN A 9 0.70 -15.97 10.93
N VAL A 10 2.01 -16.19 10.76
CA VAL A 10 2.96 -15.10 10.44
C VAL A 10 3.11 -14.91 8.93
N ALA A 11 3.29 -13.66 8.49
CA ALA A 11 3.28 -13.29 7.07
C ALA A 11 4.37 -13.94 6.20
N VAL A 12 5.52 -14.32 6.77
CA VAL A 12 6.64 -14.93 6.05
C VAL A 12 7.23 -16.06 6.89
N LYS A 13 7.50 -17.21 6.26
CA LYS A 13 8.16 -18.37 6.88
C LYS A 13 9.27 -18.89 5.98
N ILE A 14 10.31 -19.48 6.59
CA ILE A 14 11.37 -20.20 5.87
C ILE A 14 11.18 -21.69 6.15
N ASN A 15 11.08 -22.49 5.10
CA ASN A 15 11.02 -23.93 5.16
C ASN A 15 12.45 -24.51 5.16
N GLU A 16 12.88 -25.06 6.30
CA GLU A 16 14.22 -25.60 6.48
C GLU A 16 14.49 -26.84 5.63
N ASP A 17 13.47 -27.64 5.29
CA ASP A 17 13.62 -28.84 4.48
C ASP A 17 13.97 -28.50 3.02
N TYR A 18 13.57 -27.32 2.55
CA TYR A 18 13.90 -26.80 1.22
C TYR A 18 15.09 -25.85 1.22
N CYS A 19 15.50 -25.29 2.37
CA CYS A 19 16.51 -24.25 2.42
C CYS A 19 17.92 -24.76 2.10
N SER A 20 18.51 -24.27 1.00
CA SER A 20 19.88 -24.61 0.59
C SER A 20 20.98 -23.82 1.31
N ARG A 21 20.63 -22.93 2.25
CA ARG A 21 21.58 -22.09 3.02
C ARG A 21 22.52 -21.22 2.14
N CYS A 22 22.07 -20.86 0.93
CA CYS A 22 22.86 -20.12 -0.07
C CYS A 22 23.04 -18.61 0.22
N SER A 23 22.32 -18.04 1.19
CA SER A 23 22.44 -16.62 1.63
C SER A 23 21.98 -15.55 0.63
N ILE A 24 21.31 -15.92 -0.47
CA ILE A 24 20.73 -14.96 -1.42
C ILE A 24 19.69 -14.06 -0.73
N CYS A 25 18.80 -14.65 0.07
CA CYS A 25 17.76 -13.93 0.80
C CYS A 25 18.33 -12.91 1.80
N GLN A 26 19.39 -13.27 2.53
CA GLN A 26 20.15 -12.36 3.40
C GLN A 26 20.71 -11.19 2.58
N SER A 27 21.41 -11.48 1.48
CA SER A 27 22.08 -10.46 0.67
C SER A 27 21.12 -9.46 0.04
N LEU A 28 19.89 -9.89 -0.27
CA LEU A 28 18.88 -9.06 -0.92
C LEU A 28 17.99 -8.29 0.06
N CYS A 29 17.90 -8.70 1.32
CA CYS A 29 17.01 -8.08 2.30
C CYS A 29 17.47 -6.64 2.61
N PRO A 30 16.69 -5.60 2.25
CA PRO A 30 17.07 -4.22 2.53
C PRO A 30 16.90 -3.81 4.00
N PHE A 31 16.33 -4.69 4.81
CA PHE A 31 15.96 -4.42 6.21
C PHE A 31 16.73 -5.30 7.19
N GLU A 32 17.71 -6.07 6.71
CA GLU A 32 18.55 -6.93 7.54
C GLU A 32 17.75 -7.90 8.43
N ALA A 33 16.53 -8.24 7.99
CA ALA A 33 15.65 -9.16 8.70
C ALA A 33 16.06 -10.62 8.53
N ILE A 34 17.02 -10.92 7.65
CA ILE A 34 17.50 -12.26 7.38
C ILE A 34 19.00 -12.30 7.62
N SER A 35 19.45 -13.22 8.46
CA SER A 35 20.85 -13.47 8.76
C SER A 35 21.20 -14.94 8.56
N LYS A 36 22.49 -15.26 8.58
CA LYS A 36 22.98 -16.63 8.54
C LYS A 36 23.78 -16.90 9.80
N ASP A 37 23.38 -17.93 10.52
CA ASP A 37 24.11 -18.40 11.69
C ASP A 37 25.51 -18.88 11.29
N ALA A 38 26.53 -18.47 12.05
CA ALA A 38 27.92 -18.71 11.70
C ALA A 38 28.34 -20.18 11.90
N GLU A 39 27.73 -20.89 12.85
CA GLU A 39 28.10 -22.26 13.22
C GLU A 39 27.29 -23.30 12.43
N SER A 40 25.97 -23.21 12.48
CA SER A 40 25.06 -24.14 11.82
C SER A 40 24.87 -23.83 10.33
N GLY A 41 25.14 -22.59 9.91
CA GLY A 41 24.81 -22.10 8.57
C GLY A 41 23.30 -21.92 8.34
N GLN A 42 22.47 -22.05 9.38
CA GLN A 42 21.02 -21.87 9.30
C GLN A 42 20.68 -20.43 8.86
N ILE A 43 19.66 -20.28 8.03
CA ILE A 43 19.13 -18.97 7.67
C ILE A 43 18.07 -18.57 8.71
N ILE A 44 18.28 -17.46 9.39
CA ILE A 44 17.41 -16.98 10.47
C ILE A 44 16.62 -15.78 9.95
N LEU A 45 15.29 -15.82 10.13
CA LEU A 45 14.38 -14.69 9.85
C LEU A 45 13.94 -14.04 11.16
N GLU A 46 14.37 -12.79 11.37
CA GLU A 46 13.86 -11.92 12.42
C GLU A 46 12.55 -11.26 11.95
N ILE A 47 11.42 -11.90 12.23
CA ILE A 47 10.11 -11.47 11.72
C ILE A 47 9.75 -10.04 12.12
N GLU A 48 10.20 -9.56 13.28
CA GLU A 48 9.95 -8.18 13.74
C GLU A 48 10.59 -7.12 12.85
N LYS A 49 11.73 -7.42 12.22
CA LYS A 49 12.36 -6.52 11.23
C LYS A 49 11.74 -6.68 9.84
N CYS A 50 11.00 -7.77 9.61
CA CYS A 50 10.48 -8.10 8.29
C CYS A 50 9.41 -7.12 7.82
N GLN A 51 9.74 -6.47 6.72
CA GLN A 51 8.88 -5.48 6.06
C GLN A 51 7.98 -6.11 4.97
N VAL A 52 7.88 -7.46 4.91
CA VAL A 52 6.99 -8.23 4.02
C VAL A 52 7.03 -7.76 2.55
N CYS A 53 8.21 -7.34 2.09
CA CYS A 53 8.38 -6.77 0.75
C CYS A 53 8.25 -7.82 -0.36
N GLY A 54 8.58 -9.08 -0.07
CA GLY A 54 8.54 -10.23 -0.99
C GLY A 54 9.79 -10.40 -1.86
N ILE A 55 10.85 -9.62 -1.64
CA ILE A 55 12.10 -9.71 -2.41
C ILE A 55 12.78 -11.08 -2.19
N CYS A 56 12.96 -11.50 -0.93
CA CYS A 56 13.55 -12.79 -0.62
C CYS A 56 12.73 -13.96 -1.18
N TYR A 57 11.40 -13.89 -1.05
CA TYR A 57 10.44 -14.85 -1.60
C TYR A 57 10.67 -15.08 -3.09
N SER A 58 10.63 -14.01 -3.88
CA SER A 58 10.80 -14.08 -5.33
C SER A 58 12.22 -14.45 -5.79
N ALA A 59 13.21 -14.35 -4.91
CA ALA A 59 14.61 -14.62 -5.23
C ALA A 59 15.09 -16.02 -4.81
N CYS A 60 14.32 -16.74 -3.99
CA CYS A 60 14.75 -18.01 -3.45
C CYS A 60 14.77 -19.09 -4.55
N PRO A 61 15.95 -19.60 -4.97
CA PRO A 61 16.01 -20.60 -6.03
C PRO A 61 15.43 -21.95 -5.57
N ALA A 62 15.48 -22.22 -4.27
CA ALA A 62 14.94 -23.45 -3.69
C ALA A 62 13.45 -23.35 -3.32
N LYS A 63 12.80 -22.19 -3.55
CA LYS A 63 11.41 -21.92 -3.16
C LYS A 63 11.12 -22.24 -1.68
N ALA A 64 12.12 -22.03 -0.83
CA ALA A 64 12.08 -22.34 0.60
C ALA A 64 11.43 -21.22 1.44
N ILE A 65 10.88 -20.18 0.83
CA ILE A 65 10.28 -19.05 1.54
C ILE A 65 8.80 -19.01 1.18
N ASP A 66 7.96 -19.04 2.19
CA ASP A 66 6.51 -18.90 2.07
C ASP A 66 6.11 -17.47 2.45
N ILE A 67 5.11 -16.92 1.75
CA ILE A 67 4.52 -15.61 2.04
C ILE A 67 3.00 -15.70 1.93
N ILE A 68 2.27 -15.08 2.86
CA ILE A 68 0.80 -15.09 2.84
C ILE A 68 0.24 -14.19 1.74
N TYR A 69 0.86 -13.03 1.55
CA TYR A 69 0.35 -12.01 0.65
C TYR A 69 0.99 -12.09 -0.73
N TYR A 70 0.17 -12.25 -1.75
CA TYR A 70 0.60 -12.19 -3.16
C TYR A 70 1.72 -13.19 -3.47
N ASP A 71 1.59 -14.43 -2.98
CA ASP A 71 2.39 -15.54 -3.47
C ASP A 71 2.10 -15.80 -4.96
N CYS A 72 2.99 -16.54 -5.62
CA CYS A 72 2.87 -16.85 -7.04
C CYS A 72 1.52 -17.51 -7.38
N GLY A 73 1.05 -18.45 -6.55
CA GLY A 73 -0.21 -19.15 -6.78
C GLY A 73 -1.44 -18.24 -6.67
N SER A 74 -1.48 -17.34 -5.68
CA SER A 74 -2.58 -16.37 -5.57
C SER A 74 -2.58 -15.34 -6.70
N LEU A 75 -1.41 -14.93 -7.18
CA LEU A 75 -1.25 -14.05 -8.33
C LEU A 75 -1.73 -14.71 -9.64
N LEU A 76 -1.38 -15.97 -9.88
CA LEU A 76 -1.87 -16.71 -11.05
C LEU A 76 -3.39 -16.90 -11.03
N LYS A 77 -3.96 -17.29 -9.88
CA LYS A 77 -5.41 -17.39 -9.69
C LYS A 77 -6.13 -16.07 -9.94
N TYR A 78 -5.49 -14.94 -9.61
CA TYR A 78 -6.02 -13.63 -9.98
C TYR A 78 -6.02 -13.44 -11.51
N LEU A 79 -4.91 -13.73 -12.19
CA LEU A 79 -4.79 -13.59 -13.64
C LEU A 79 -5.81 -14.46 -14.40
N GLU A 80 -6.01 -15.71 -13.97
CA GLU A 80 -7.02 -16.62 -14.53
C GLU A 80 -8.43 -16.03 -14.50
N LYS A 81 -8.79 -15.35 -13.40
CA LYS A 81 -10.10 -14.69 -13.26
C LYS A 81 -10.16 -13.33 -13.99
N ALA A 82 -9.05 -12.61 -14.02
CA ALA A 82 -8.99 -11.26 -14.57
C ALA A 82 -8.98 -11.28 -16.10
N LYS A 83 -8.32 -12.25 -16.73
CA LYS A 83 -8.25 -12.38 -18.19
C LYS A 83 -9.63 -12.38 -18.88
N PRO A 84 -10.62 -13.22 -18.51
CA PRO A 84 -11.94 -13.18 -19.12
C PRO A 84 -12.73 -11.89 -18.78
N LYS A 85 -12.45 -11.27 -17.62
CA LYS A 85 -13.10 -10.02 -17.20
C LYS A 85 -12.65 -8.83 -18.05
N TYR A 86 -11.34 -8.69 -18.28
CA TYR A 86 -10.77 -7.55 -19.01
C TYR A 86 -10.62 -7.80 -20.52
N LYS A 87 -10.74 -9.06 -20.98
CA LYS A 87 -10.67 -9.45 -22.40
C LYS A 87 -9.42 -8.90 -23.11
N SER A 88 -8.30 -8.92 -22.43
CA SER A 88 -7.02 -8.42 -22.95
C SER A 88 -5.91 -9.43 -22.66
N ASP A 89 -4.98 -9.57 -23.60
CA ASP A 89 -3.76 -10.35 -23.45
C ASP A 89 -2.56 -9.46 -23.05
N THR A 90 -2.83 -8.20 -22.70
CA THR A 90 -1.83 -7.27 -22.14
C THR A 90 -1.97 -7.20 -20.63
N LEU A 91 -0.91 -7.54 -19.90
CA LEU A 91 -0.84 -7.42 -18.44
C LEU A 91 -0.06 -6.17 -18.05
N VAL A 92 -0.60 -5.35 -17.14
CA VAL A 92 0.13 -4.24 -16.51
C VAL A 92 0.26 -4.50 -15.02
N ILE A 93 1.47 -4.85 -14.57
CA ILE A 93 1.82 -5.02 -13.17
C ILE A 93 2.28 -3.68 -12.59
N MET A 94 1.64 -3.22 -11.52
CA MET A 94 1.83 -1.88 -10.98
C MET A 94 2.26 -1.94 -9.51
N CYS A 95 3.36 -1.27 -9.17
CA CYS A 95 3.70 -1.02 -7.78
C CYS A 95 2.71 -0.01 -7.18
N LYS A 96 2.09 -0.35 -6.06
CA LYS A 96 1.17 0.55 -5.32
C LYS A 96 1.77 1.92 -5.01
N GLY A 97 3.09 2.02 -4.83
CA GLY A 97 3.74 3.29 -4.54
C GLY A 97 3.78 4.27 -5.71
N SER A 98 3.71 3.78 -6.95
CA SER A 98 3.90 4.57 -8.16
C SER A 98 2.72 4.54 -9.11
N ALA A 99 1.68 3.73 -8.86
CA ALA A 99 0.57 3.55 -9.79
C ALA A 99 -0.33 4.80 -9.85
N PRO A 100 -0.45 5.52 -10.99
CA PRO A 100 -1.54 6.47 -11.20
C PRO A 100 -2.85 5.70 -11.47
N ASP A 101 -3.91 6.42 -11.80
CA ASP A 101 -5.14 5.79 -12.27
C ASP A 101 -4.97 5.17 -13.67
N PHE A 102 -6.02 4.51 -14.15
CA PHE A 102 -5.96 3.84 -15.44
C PHE A 102 -5.69 4.81 -16.59
N ALA A 103 -6.17 6.06 -16.54
CA ALA A 103 -5.86 7.05 -17.57
C ALA A 103 -4.36 7.36 -17.60
N GLY A 104 -3.74 7.53 -16.43
CA GLY A 104 -2.29 7.67 -16.30
C GLY A 104 -1.53 6.46 -16.83
N ILE A 105 -2.01 5.23 -16.57
CA ILE A 105 -1.41 4.01 -17.15
C ILE A 105 -1.49 4.02 -18.68
N LYS A 106 -2.63 4.43 -19.26
CA LYS A 106 -2.77 4.56 -20.72
C LYS A 106 -1.76 5.55 -21.28
N GLN A 107 -1.55 6.68 -20.62
CA GLN A 107 -0.57 7.67 -21.03
C GLN A 107 0.88 7.17 -20.92
N ILE A 108 1.22 6.50 -19.80
CA ILE A 108 2.57 6.01 -19.55
C ILE A 108 2.97 4.93 -20.54
N PHE A 109 2.10 3.95 -20.81
CA PHE A 109 2.44 2.80 -21.66
C PHE A 109 1.89 2.86 -23.08
N GLY A 110 0.97 3.77 -23.38
CA GLY A 110 0.32 3.84 -24.69
C GLY A 110 -0.62 2.67 -24.94
N VAL A 111 -1.27 2.13 -23.90
CA VAL A 111 -2.18 0.97 -23.98
C VAL A 111 -3.58 1.36 -23.58
N SER A 112 -4.61 0.86 -24.27
CA SER A 112 -6.02 1.20 -23.99
C SER A 112 -6.76 0.13 -23.19
N GLU A 113 -6.41 -1.14 -23.39
CA GLU A 113 -7.05 -2.30 -22.77
C GLU A 113 -5.98 -3.23 -22.18
N PHE A 114 -6.09 -3.50 -20.89
CA PHE A 114 -5.11 -4.30 -20.17
C PHE A 114 -5.73 -4.94 -18.93
N ILE A 115 -5.12 -6.04 -18.48
CA ILE A 115 -5.34 -6.64 -17.17
C ILE A 115 -4.51 -5.85 -16.16
N PRO A 116 -5.11 -5.12 -15.20
CA PRO A 116 -4.37 -4.45 -14.13
C PRO A 116 -3.98 -5.46 -13.05
N LEU A 117 -2.73 -5.46 -12.60
CA LEU A 117 -2.30 -6.21 -11.41
C LEU A 117 -1.54 -5.27 -10.47
N SER A 118 -2.20 -4.81 -9.42
CA SER A 118 -1.56 -3.99 -8.40
C SER A 118 -0.94 -4.84 -7.30
N VAL A 119 0.33 -4.62 -7.01
CA VAL A 119 1.08 -5.31 -5.95
C VAL A 119 1.75 -4.29 -5.03
N PRO A 120 1.97 -4.62 -3.74
CA PRO A 120 2.65 -3.69 -2.83
C PRO A 120 4.03 -3.29 -3.35
N CYS A 121 4.75 -4.22 -3.98
CA CYS A 121 6.05 -3.95 -4.57
C CYS A 121 6.32 -4.89 -5.74
N VAL A 122 6.79 -4.34 -6.87
CA VAL A 122 7.20 -5.15 -8.03
C VAL A 122 8.43 -6.04 -7.75
N GLY A 123 9.18 -5.76 -6.69
CA GLY A 123 10.31 -6.59 -6.25
C GLY A 123 9.90 -8.00 -5.79
N ARG A 124 8.60 -8.25 -5.57
CA ARG A 124 8.07 -9.60 -5.28
C ARG A 124 7.71 -10.40 -6.53
N ILE A 125 7.74 -9.77 -7.70
CA ILE A 125 7.40 -10.42 -8.96
C ILE A 125 8.61 -11.25 -9.40
N SER A 126 8.41 -12.57 -9.44
CA SER A 126 9.41 -13.52 -9.92
C SER A 126 9.32 -13.67 -11.44
N GLU A 127 10.42 -14.09 -12.04
CA GLU A 127 10.49 -14.50 -13.44
C GLU A 127 9.54 -15.67 -13.72
N GLU A 128 9.35 -16.57 -12.75
CA GLU A 128 8.38 -17.67 -12.83
C GLU A 128 6.96 -17.17 -13.09
N LEU A 129 6.50 -16.17 -12.32
CA LEU A 129 5.17 -15.60 -12.52
C LEU A 129 5.01 -15.00 -13.91
N LEU A 130 6.03 -14.28 -14.39
CA LEU A 130 6.01 -13.66 -15.72
C LEU A 130 5.94 -14.73 -16.82
N LEU A 131 6.76 -15.77 -16.73
CA LEU A 131 6.77 -16.87 -17.69
C LEU A 131 5.45 -17.65 -17.68
N GLN A 132 4.89 -17.92 -16.49
CA GLN A 132 3.60 -18.60 -16.36
C GLN A 132 2.45 -17.73 -16.89
N ALA A 133 2.46 -16.43 -16.62
CA ALA A 133 1.52 -15.49 -17.22
C ALA A 133 1.56 -15.59 -18.76
N MET A 134 2.75 -15.58 -19.36
CA MET A 134 2.89 -15.74 -20.82
C MET A 134 2.38 -17.10 -21.31
N ALA A 135 2.65 -18.18 -20.57
CA ALA A 135 2.15 -19.52 -20.90
C ALA A 135 0.61 -19.62 -20.88
N THR A 136 -0.07 -18.75 -20.13
CA THR A 136 -1.55 -18.62 -20.14
C THR A 136 -2.09 -17.72 -21.26
N GLY A 137 -1.23 -17.32 -22.21
CA GLY A 137 -1.55 -16.50 -23.38
C GLY A 137 -1.56 -15.01 -23.11
N ILE A 138 -0.72 -14.51 -22.20
CA ILE A 138 -0.44 -13.07 -22.09
C ILE A 138 0.74 -12.76 -23.01
N ASP A 139 0.50 -11.99 -24.07
CA ASP A 139 1.50 -11.72 -25.11
C ASP A 139 2.45 -10.60 -24.71
N LYS A 140 1.96 -9.63 -23.93
CA LYS A 140 2.72 -8.43 -23.56
C LYS A 140 2.57 -8.11 -22.09
N ILE A 141 3.69 -7.89 -21.42
CA ILE A 141 3.72 -7.52 -20.01
C ILE A 141 4.37 -6.16 -19.84
N PHE A 142 3.68 -5.27 -19.15
CA PHE A 142 4.20 -3.99 -18.68
C PHE A 142 4.38 -4.03 -17.17
N ILE A 143 5.48 -3.44 -16.69
CA ILE A 143 5.75 -3.29 -15.26
C ILE A 143 5.95 -1.81 -14.96
N LEU A 144 5.13 -1.26 -14.06
CA LEU A 144 5.30 0.07 -13.51
C LEU A 144 5.95 -0.02 -12.14
N ALA A 145 7.21 0.39 -12.05
CA ALA A 145 7.98 0.42 -10.82
C ALA A 145 8.09 1.86 -10.27
N CYS A 146 8.43 2.00 -8.98
CA CYS A 146 8.84 3.29 -8.43
C CYS A 146 10.15 3.78 -9.08
N ASP A 147 10.32 5.10 -9.17
CA ASP A 147 11.67 5.67 -9.33
C ASP A 147 12.60 5.19 -8.23
N GLU A 148 13.89 5.15 -8.53
CA GLU A 148 14.88 4.45 -7.72
C GLU A 148 15.01 5.06 -6.32
N ASP A 149 15.19 6.38 -6.26
CA ASP A 149 15.24 7.13 -5.00
C ASP A 149 13.87 7.18 -4.30
N TYR A 150 12.78 6.96 -5.02
CA TYR A 150 11.41 6.96 -4.47
C TYR A 150 10.96 5.58 -3.96
N CYS A 151 11.75 4.51 -4.21
CA CYS A 151 11.34 3.14 -3.92
C CYS A 151 11.14 2.92 -2.41
N ARG A 152 9.89 2.65 -2.01
CA ARG A 152 9.52 2.55 -0.59
C ARG A 152 10.14 1.37 0.17
N PHE A 153 10.54 0.33 -0.55
CA PHE A 153 11.25 -0.83 0.00
C PHE A 153 12.72 -0.87 -0.41
N ASP A 154 13.28 0.27 -0.81
CA ASP A 154 14.69 0.56 -1.09
C ASP A 154 15.31 -0.22 -2.29
N ARG A 155 15.03 -1.52 -2.41
CA ARG A 155 15.62 -2.43 -3.42
C ARG A 155 14.64 -3.03 -4.40
N GLY A 156 13.34 -2.82 -4.22
CA GLY A 156 12.30 -3.43 -5.04
C GLY A 156 12.41 -3.07 -6.53
N SER A 157 12.27 -1.78 -6.87
CA SER A 157 12.38 -1.33 -8.27
C SER A 157 13.74 -1.61 -8.91
N PRO A 158 14.89 -1.32 -8.27
CA PRO A 158 16.19 -1.62 -8.87
C PRO A 158 16.36 -3.11 -9.21
N LEU A 159 15.94 -4.01 -8.31
CA LEU A 159 16.03 -5.45 -8.53
C LEU A 159 15.16 -5.89 -9.70
N THR A 160 13.90 -5.44 -9.75
CA THR A 160 13.00 -5.75 -10.87
C THR A 160 13.58 -5.28 -12.21
N GLY A 161 14.19 -4.09 -12.26
CA GLY A 161 14.84 -3.60 -13.47
C GLY A 161 15.92 -4.54 -14.01
N ARG A 162 16.78 -5.05 -13.13
CA ARG A 162 17.84 -6.02 -13.49
C ARG A 162 17.25 -7.36 -13.96
N ARG A 163 16.21 -7.85 -13.28
CA ARG A 163 15.51 -9.09 -13.66
C ARG A 163 14.85 -9.00 -15.03
N VAL A 164 14.13 -7.90 -15.30
CA VAL A 164 13.47 -7.68 -16.60
C VAL A 164 14.49 -7.62 -17.73
N LEU A 165 15.63 -6.94 -17.52
CA LEU A 165 16.70 -6.92 -18.52
C LEU A 165 17.24 -8.32 -18.83
N ALA A 166 17.49 -9.13 -17.79
CA ALA A 166 17.98 -10.50 -17.95
C ALA A 166 16.92 -11.40 -18.62
N LEU A 167 15.66 -11.30 -18.19
CA LEU A 167 14.56 -12.07 -18.73
C LEU A 167 14.30 -11.75 -20.20
N ASN A 168 14.31 -10.48 -20.61
CA ASN A 168 14.12 -10.12 -22.02
C ASN A 168 15.20 -10.70 -22.94
N ARG A 169 16.46 -10.82 -22.48
CA ARG A 169 17.52 -11.49 -23.25
C ARG A 169 17.21 -12.97 -23.46
N LEU A 170 16.68 -13.65 -22.45
CA LEU A 170 16.24 -15.03 -22.57
C LEU A 170 15.02 -15.15 -23.50
N LEU A 171 14.03 -14.27 -23.33
CA LEU A 171 12.81 -14.26 -24.15
C LEU A 171 13.09 -13.98 -25.63
N GLU A 172 14.06 -13.11 -25.93
CA GLU A 172 14.54 -12.88 -27.30
C GLU A 172 15.09 -14.15 -27.93
N GLN A 173 15.90 -14.92 -27.20
CA GLN A 173 16.44 -16.21 -27.68
C GLN A 173 15.34 -17.28 -27.87
N LEU A 174 14.27 -17.20 -27.09
CA LEU A 174 13.10 -18.08 -27.19
C LEU A 174 12.07 -17.62 -28.24
N GLY A 175 12.31 -16.50 -28.94
CA GLY A 175 11.45 -16.02 -30.02
C GLY A 175 10.29 -15.13 -29.59
N TYR A 176 10.21 -14.70 -28.33
CA TYR A 176 9.18 -13.78 -27.83
C TYR A 176 9.49 -12.30 -28.12
N GLY A 177 10.64 -12.01 -28.72
CA GLY A 177 11.10 -10.66 -29.04
C GLY A 177 11.84 -9.97 -27.90
N ARG A 178 12.50 -8.87 -28.24
CA ARG A 178 13.47 -8.16 -27.38
C ARG A 178 12.83 -7.38 -26.21
N GLU A 179 11.54 -7.08 -26.29
CA GLU A 179 10.82 -6.24 -25.33
C GLU A 179 9.47 -6.85 -24.90
N ALA A 180 9.41 -8.19 -24.79
CA ALA A 180 8.22 -8.91 -24.32
C ALA A 180 7.74 -8.41 -22.93
N VAL A 181 8.68 -8.02 -22.06
CA VAL A 181 8.41 -7.34 -20.80
C VAL A 181 8.97 -5.91 -20.84
N THR A 182 8.10 -4.90 -20.72
CA THR A 182 8.51 -3.49 -20.72
C THR A 182 8.39 -2.90 -19.32
N LEU A 183 9.48 -2.36 -18.76
CA LEU A 183 9.46 -1.67 -17.48
C LEU A 183 9.53 -0.15 -17.67
N LYS A 184 8.62 0.58 -17.02
CA LYS A 184 8.70 2.04 -16.85
C LYS A 184 8.70 2.40 -15.37
N ARG A 185 9.14 3.61 -15.07
CA ARG A 185 9.19 4.14 -13.71
C ARG A 185 8.32 5.38 -13.57
N HIS A 186 7.82 5.57 -12.36
CA HIS A 186 6.98 6.70 -12.00
C HIS A 186 7.05 6.94 -10.49
N SER A 187 6.65 8.14 -10.07
CA SER A 187 6.48 8.50 -8.66
C SER A 187 5.25 9.37 -8.47
N LEU A 188 4.49 9.10 -7.41
CA LEU A 188 3.32 9.89 -7.05
C LEU A 188 3.77 11.06 -6.17
N LYS A 189 4.02 12.19 -6.80
CA LYS A 189 4.47 13.42 -6.14
C LYS A 189 3.30 14.37 -5.91
N VAL A 190 3.47 15.29 -4.96
CA VAL A 190 2.47 16.33 -4.68
C VAL A 190 2.42 17.36 -5.81
N LYS A 191 1.23 17.87 -6.09
CA LYS A 191 0.97 18.98 -7.01
C LYS A 191 0.49 20.19 -6.21
N VAL A 192 0.94 21.39 -6.61
CA VAL A 192 0.57 22.65 -5.96
C VAL A 192 -0.19 23.55 -6.92
N ASP A 193 -1.34 24.03 -6.47
CA ASP A 193 -2.05 25.14 -7.06
C ASP A 193 -1.51 26.44 -6.46
N LYS A 194 -0.80 27.23 -7.27
CA LYS A 194 -0.17 28.48 -6.81
C LYS A 194 -1.18 29.60 -6.60
N ASP A 195 -2.34 29.55 -7.24
CA ASP A 195 -3.36 30.58 -7.13
C ASP A 195 -4.14 30.44 -5.81
N LEU A 196 -4.30 29.22 -5.31
CA LEU A 196 -4.88 28.95 -3.99
C LEU A 196 -3.86 29.06 -2.83
N CYS A 197 -2.56 29.03 -3.12
CA CYS A 197 -1.53 28.98 -2.08
C CYS A 197 -1.42 30.30 -1.30
N ILE A 198 -1.75 30.27 0.00
CA ILE A 198 -1.62 31.44 0.90
C ILE A 198 -0.25 31.57 1.57
N ALA A 199 0.75 30.80 1.14
CA ALA A 199 2.12 30.84 1.67
C ALA A 199 2.26 30.66 3.21
N CYS A 200 1.34 29.94 3.87
CA CYS A 200 1.34 29.80 5.34
C CYS A 200 2.52 29.00 5.92
N GLY A 201 3.24 28.23 5.09
CA GLY A 201 4.40 27.46 5.53
C GLY A 201 4.11 26.11 6.21
N ASN A 202 2.85 25.72 6.46
CA ASN A 202 2.51 24.45 7.13
C ASN A 202 3.14 23.24 6.45
N CYS A 203 3.07 23.15 5.12
CA CYS A 203 3.66 22.04 4.39
C CYS A 203 5.18 21.95 4.62
N ALA A 204 5.89 23.08 4.63
CA ALA A 204 7.33 23.13 4.88
C ALA A 204 7.66 22.74 6.33
N PHE A 205 6.86 23.20 7.29
CA PHE A 205 7.03 22.89 8.71
C PHE A 205 6.85 21.38 9.01
N TYR A 206 5.84 20.75 8.44
CA TYR A 206 5.51 19.35 8.75
C TYR A 206 6.19 18.32 7.83
N CYS A 207 6.81 18.73 6.72
CA CYS A 207 7.44 17.78 5.81
C CYS A 207 8.73 17.21 6.43
N PRO A 208 8.83 15.89 6.65
CA PRO A 208 10.05 15.30 7.21
C PRO A 208 11.25 15.38 6.23
N TYR A 209 10.95 15.44 4.93
CA TYR A 209 11.95 15.42 3.86
C TYR A 209 12.44 16.80 3.44
N GLY A 210 11.90 17.88 4.01
CA GLY A 210 12.24 19.25 3.59
C GLY A 210 11.93 19.54 2.11
N ALA A 211 11.01 18.80 1.49
CA ALA A 211 10.66 18.98 0.09
C ALA A 211 10.05 20.37 -0.23
N PRO A 212 9.11 20.91 0.58
CA PRO A 212 8.55 22.24 0.35
C PRO A 212 9.48 23.32 0.92
N LYS A 213 9.78 24.33 0.11
CA LYS A 213 10.61 25.50 0.46
C LYS A 213 9.76 26.76 0.33
N LEU A 214 9.69 27.54 1.40
CA LEU A 214 8.99 28.82 1.42
C LEU A 214 9.82 29.86 0.67
N GLU A 215 9.21 30.48 -0.35
CA GLU A 215 9.83 31.56 -1.10
C GLU A 215 9.40 32.92 -0.52
N SER A 216 10.29 33.92 -0.58
CA SER A 216 10.03 35.25 -0.01
C SER A 216 8.90 36.01 -0.71
N VAL A 217 8.60 35.65 -1.97
CA VAL A 217 7.49 36.18 -2.77
C VAL A 217 6.98 35.05 -3.66
N GLY A 218 5.69 34.70 -3.61
CA GLY A 218 5.07 33.81 -4.62
C GLY A 218 4.71 32.38 -4.18
N GLY A 219 4.75 32.06 -2.88
CA GLY A 219 4.18 30.82 -2.36
C GLY A 219 5.23 29.78 -1.94
N ILE A 220 4.90 28.51 -2.12
CA ILE A 220 5.75 27.38 -1.78
C ILE A 220 6.25 26.72 -3.05
N ASN A 221 7.55 26.44 -3.12
CA ASN A 221 8.16 25.63 -4.17
C ASN A 221 8.49 24.23 -3.64
N PHE A 222 8.30 23.18 -4.43
CA PHE A 222 8.54 21.81 -4.03
C PHE A 222 9.74 21.21 -4.77
N ASP A 223 10.72 20.76 -4.00
CA ASP A 223 11.77 19.86 -4.45
C ASP A 223 11.17 18.46 -4.64
N LEU A 224 10.78 18.13 -5.87
CA LEU A 224 10.08 16.88 -6.16
C LEU A 224 11.00 15.66 -6.02
N ASP A 225 12.32 15.81 -6.08
CA ASP A 225 13.26 14.71 -5.86
C ASP A 225 13.27 14.29 -4.39
N ALA A 226 13.19 15.26 -3.47
CA ALA A 226 13.03 15.01 -2.03
C ALA A 226 11.63 14.50 -1.64
N CYS A 227 10.59 14.77 -2.44
CA CYS A 227 9.23 14.37 -2.11
C CYS A 227 9.04 12.84 -2.17
N ARG A 228 8.67 12.22 -1.04
CA ARG A 228 8.36 10.78 -0.97
C ARG A 228 6.87 10.43 -1.05
N GLY A 229 6.01 11.38 -1.46
CA GLY A 229 4.59 11.10 -1.73
C GLY A 229 3.77 10.63 -0.52
N CYS A 230 4.02 11.16 0.69
CA CYS A 230 3.28 10.76 1.89
C CYS A 230 1.90 11.43 2.03
N GLY A 231 1.68 12.57 1.37
CA GLY A 231 0.43 13.32 1.46
C GLY A 231 0.22 14.15 2.73
N LEU A 232 1.19 14.19 3.65
CA LEU A 232 1.07 14.98 4.89
C LEU A 232 0.83 16.46 4.63
N CYS A 233 1.55 17.02 3.65
CA CYS A 233 1.39 18.41 3.26
C CYS A 233 -0.02 18.72 2.73
N VAL A 234 -0.64 17.76 2.03
CA VAL A 234 -2.03 17.88 1.56
C VAL A 234 -3.00 17.94 2.75
N ALA A 235 -2.80 17.06 3.74
CA ALA A 235 -3.67 16.98 4.91
C ALA A 235 -3.63 18.24 5.80
N VAL A 236 -2.48 18.92 5.87
CA VAL A 236 -2.29 20.12 6.72
C VAL A 236 -2.47 21.44 5.96
N CYS A 237 -2.83 21.40 4.68
CA CYS A 237 -3.00 22.61 3.86
C CYS A 237 -4.35 23.29 4.17
N PRO A 238 -4.37 24.46 4.84
CA PRO A 238 -5.63 25.13 5.18
C PRO A 238 -6.33 25.74 3.96
N ALA A 239 -5.57 26.04 2.91
CA ALA A 239 -6.09 26.63 1.67
C ALA A 239 -6.42 25.59 0.60
N PHE A 240 -6.24 24.30 0.91
CA PHE A 240 -6.56 23.22 -0.03
C PHE A 240 -5.84 23.32 -1.39
N ALA A 241 -4.67 23.95 -1.38
CA ALA A 241 -3.85 24.24 -2.56
C ALA A 241 -2.94 23.08 -2.99
N LEU A 242 -3.03 21.92 -2.35
CA LEU A 242 -2.13 20.78 -2.59
C LEU A 242 -2.96 19.54 -2.87
N GLU A 243 -2.57 18.77 -3.90
CA GLU A 243 -3.24 17.53 -4.29
C GLU A 243 -2.24 16.42 -4.64
N MET A 244 -2.72 15.19 -4.72
CA MET A 244 -1.97 14.03 -5.16
C MET A 244 -2.80 13.19 -6.12
N ASP A 245 -2.17 12.70 -7.18
CA ASP A 245 -2.83 11.82 -8.15
C ASP A 245 -3.40 10.57 -7.47
N ASN A 246 -4.66 10.26 -7.75
CA ASN A 246 -5.51 9.24 -7.11
C ASN A 246 -6.12 9.60 -5.75
N TRP A 247 -5.63 10.63 -5.09
CA TRP A 247 -6.09 11.05 -3.76
C TRP A 247 -6.44 12.54 -3.75
N GLU A 248 -6.95 13.01 -4.89
CA GLU A 248 -7.52 14.32 -5.02
C GLU A 248 -8.74 14.42 -4.09
N ARG A 249 -8.93 15.58 -3.45
CA ARG A 249 -10.06 15.80 -2.54
C ARG A 249 -11.40 15.36 -3.12
N GLU A 250 -11.80 15.92 -4.26
CA GLU A 250 -13.09 15.64 -4.88
C GLU A 250 -13.26 14.14 -5.22
N ARG A 251 -12.16 13.48 -5.58
CA ARG A 251 -12.16 12.04 -5.86
C ARG A 251 -12.38 11.22 -4.59
N LEU A 252 -11.73 11.60 -3.49
CA LEU A 252 -11.94 10.97 -2.20
C LEU A 252 -13.38 11.17 -1.72
N SER A 253 -13.90 12.40 -1.78
CA SER A 253 -15.30 12.71 -1.44
C SER A 253 -16.29 11.88 -2.25
N THR A 254 -16.12 11.81 -3.57
CA THR A 254 -16.95 10.99 -4.45
C THR A 254 -16.88 9.51 -4.05
N THR A 255 -15.68 9.01 -3.76
CA THR A 255 -15.46 7.61 -3.36
C THR A 255 -16.12 7.31 -2.02
N ILE A 256 -16.02 8.21 -1.03
CA ILE A 256 -16.66 8.08 0.28
C ILE A 256 -18.18 7.93 0.12
N SER A 257 -18.81 8.84 -0.64
CA SER A 257 -20.27 8.79 -0.86
C SER A 257 -20.70 7.50 -1.56
N GLN A 258 -19.96 7.06 -2.58
CA GLN A 258 -20.26 5.81 -3.30
C GLN A 258 -20.15 4.58 -2.40
N LEU A 259 -19.04 4.45 -1.66
CA LEU A 259 -18.81 3.31 -0.77
C LEU A 259 -19.87 3.23 0.32
N LEU A 260 -20.20 4.36 0.97
CA LEU A 260 -21.19 4.39 2.04
C LEU A 260 -22.60 4.08 1.53
N ALA A 261 -22.94 4.42 0.29
CA ALA A 261 -24.25 4.10 -0.30
C ALA A 261 -24.46 2.58 -0.47
N GLU A 262 -23.41 1.82 -0.72
CA GLU A 262 -23.45 0.36 -0.93
C GLU A 262 -23.38 -0.45 0.38
N MET A 263 -23.02 0.20 1.50
CA MET A 263 -22.81 -0.46 2.78
C MET A 263 -24.08 -0.64 3.60
N LYS A 264 -24.11 -1.71 4.40
CA LYS A 264 -25.15 -1.95 5.40
C LYS A 264 -24.69 -1.46 6.77
N ALA A 265 -25.61 -0.89 7.55
CA ALA A 265 -25.31 -0.49 8.93
C ALA A 265 -24.97 -1.71 9.82
N PRO A 266 -24.04 -1.58 10.80
CA PRO A 266 -23.20 -0.41 11.04
C PRO A 266 -22.17 -0.24 9.91
N LYS A 267 -22.03 0.98 9.38
CA LYS A 267 -21.12 1.32 8.29
C LYS A 267 -19.78 1.79 8.87
N VAL A 268 -18.74 0.98 8.68
CA VAL A 268 -17.37 1.35 9.07
C VAL A 268 -16.52 1.63 7.83
N LEU A 269 -16.10 2.90 7.68
CA LEU A 269 -15.18 3.29 6.62
C LEU A 269 -13.74 3.26 7.16
N ILE A 270 -12.84 2.60 6.44
CA ILE A 270 -11.43 2.50 6.80
C ILE A 270 -10.60 3.40 5.88
N PHE A 271 -9.82 4.32 6.44
CA PHE A 271 -8.70 4.95 5.75
C PHE A 271 -7.43 4.13 6.02
N ARG A 272 -6.96 3.41 5.01
CA ARG A 272 -5.91 2.39 5.17
C ARG A 272 -4.60 2.85 4.55
N CYS A 273 -3.54 2.90 5.35
CA CYS A 273 -2.20 3.02 4.81
C CYS A 273 -1.88 1.78 3.96
N GLN A 274 -1.66 1.96 2.65
CA GLN A 274 -1.43 0.85 1.73
C GLN A 274 -0.14 0.02 2.02
N TRP A 275 0.69 0.51 2.94
CA TRP A 275 1.92 -0.14 3.40
C TRP A 275 1.78 -0.87 4.73
N ALA A 276 0.74 -0.54 5.52
CA ALA A 276 0.45 -1.19 6.79
C ALA A 276 -0.41 -2.44 6.58
N VAL A 277 -1.29 -2.42 5.58
CA VAL A 277 -2.21 -3.52 5.31
C VAL A 277 -2.24 -3.81 3.82
N PHE A 278 -2.10 -5.08 3.49
CA PHE A 278 -2.12 -5.60 2.14
C PHE A 278 -3.48 -6.25 1.86
N PRO A 279 -4.33 -5.63 1.02
CA PRO A 279 -5.65 -6.17 0.76
C PRO A 279 -5.60 -7.47 -0.04
N PRO A 280 -6.63 -8.33 0.09
CA PRO A 280 -6.79 -9.48 -0.78
C PRO A 280 -6.96 -9.04 -2.25
N LEU A 281 -6.41 -9.84 -3.17
CA LEU A 281 -6.48 -9.59 -4.62
C LEU A 281 -7.90 -9.52 -5.20
N ASN A 282 -8.85 -10.23 -4.57
CA ASN A 282 -10.24 -10.32 -5.05
C ASN A 282 -11.18 -9.30 -4.37
N GLY A 283 -10.64 -8.34 -3.63
CA GLY A 283 -11.42 -7.32 -2.92
C GLY A 283 -12.02 -7.79 -1.59
N GLU A 284 -12.69 -6.87 -0.90
CA GLU A 284 -13.35 -7.10 0.40
C GLU A 284 -14.80 -7.50 0.18
N SER A 285 -15.25 -8.57 0.86
CA SER A 285 -16.62 -9.09 0.75
C SER A 285 -17.56 -8.65 1.87
N ASN A 286 -17.04 -8.00 2.91
CA ASN A 286 -17.82 -7.62 4.08
C ASN A 286 -18.81 -6.49 3.74
N PRO A 287 -20.14 -6.66 3.89
CA PRO A 287 -21.11 -5.62 3.52
C PRO A 287 -21.14 -4.40 4.45
N HIS A 288 -20.48 -4.47 5.61
CA HIS A 288 -20.46 -3.41 6.64
C HIS A 288 -19.18 -2.56 6.60
N VAL A 289 -18.16 -3.01 5.87
CA VAL A 289 -16.83 -2.42 5.89
C VAL A 289 -16.40 -2.08 4.47
N ARG A 290 -15.83 -0.90 4.29
CA ARG A 290 -15.13 -0.53 3.06
C ARG A 290 -13.84 0.18 3.43
N ALA A 291 -12.80 -0.02 2.64
CA ALA A 291 -11.52 0.65 2.80
C ALA A 291 -11.21 1.57 1.62
N ILE A 292 -10.64 2.73 1.93
CA ILE A 292 -9.94 3.61 1.00
C ILE A 292 -8.45 3.47 1.27
N ASP A 293 -7.71 2.94 0.30
CA ASP A 293 -6.25 2.87 0.36
C ASP A 293 -5.66 4.26 0.14
N LEU A 294 -4.90 4.74 1.12
CA LEU A 294 -4.14 5.99 1.08
C LEU A 294 -2.66 5.72 0.79
N PRO A 295 -1.91 6.68 0.21
CA PRO A 295 -0.49 6.49 -0.07
C PRO A 295 0.32 6.36 1.22
N CYS A 296 -0.20 6.94 2.31
CA CYS A 296 0.25 6.82 3.69
C CYS A 296 -0.91 7.24 4.60
N SER A 297 -0.94 6.78 5.86
CA SER A 297 -1.87 7.29 6.87
C SER A 297 -1.77 8.82 7.03
N ALA A 298 -0.59 9.39 6.80
CA ALA A 298 -0.34 10.83 6.83
C ALA A 298 -1.19 11.66 5.85
N ARG A 299 -1.76 11.06 4.81
CA ARG A 299 -2.68 11.74 3.88
C ARG A 299 -4.06 11.94 4.49
N VAL A 300 -4.44 11.22 5.53
CA VAL A 300 -5.76 11.37 6.15
C VAL A 300 -5.92 12.80 6.69
N ASP A 301 -7.08 13.39 6.45
CA ASP A 301 -7.38 14.76 6.86
C ASP A 301 -8.74 14.85 7.54
N ALA A 302 -8.92 15.88 8.37
CA ALA A 302 -10.13 16.06 9.13
C ALA A 302 -11.37 16.27 8.25
N PHE A 303 -11.20 16.84 7.05
CA PHE A 303 -12.32 17.11 6.15
C PHE A 303 -12.99 15.81 5.72
N HIS A 304 -12.24 14.84 5.20
CA HIS A 304 -12.81 13.56 4.73
C HIS A 304 -13.30 12.68 5.88
N ILE A 305 -12.73 12.79 7.09
CA ILE A 305 -13.26 12.11 8.29
C ILE A 305 -14.65 12.65 8.63
N LEU A 306 -14.79 13.98 8.70
CA LEU A 306 -16.06 14.64 9.01
C LEU A 306 -17.10 14.39 7.92
N GLU A 307 -16.68 14.44 6.65
CA GLU A 307 -17.53 14.13 5.50
C GLU A 307 -18.05 12.69 5.55
N ALA A 308 -17.20 11.72 5.87
CA ALA A 308 -17.64 10.32 6.00
C ALA A 308 -18.70 10.16 7.11
N LEU A 309 -18.50 10.79 8.27
CA LEU A 309 -19.48 10.78 9.37
C LEU A 309 -20.79 11.47 8.96
N GLN A 310 -20.72 12.64 8.30
CA GLN A 310 -21.89 13.35 7.80
C GLN A 310 -22.66 12.56 6.75
N ASN A 311 -21.97 11.79 5.91
CA ASN A 311 -22.56 10.91 4.90
C ASN A 311 -23.05 9.55 5.47
N GLY A 312 -23.11 9.40 6.79
CA GLY A 312 -23.74 8.28 7.46
C GLY A 312 -22.82 7.10 7.76
N ALA A 313 -21.51 7.29 7.82
CA ALA A 313 -20.63 6.33 8.48
C ALA A 313 -20.93 6.27 9.98
N ASP A 314 -21.17 5.06 10.52
CA ASP A 314 -21.33 4.84 11.96
C ASP A 314 -19.98 4.94 12.68
N GLY A 315 -18.89 4.59 11.99
CA GLY A 315 -17.54 4.79 12.47
C GLY A 315 -16.53 4.93 11.34
N VAL A 316 -15.44 5.64 11.64
CA VAL A 316 -14.30 5.81 10.77
C VAL A 316 -13.05 5.27 11.47
N LEU A 317 -12.36 4.35 10.82
CA LEU A 317 -11.14 3.74 11.33
C LEU A 317 -9.95 4.14 10.45
N ILE A 318 -8.84 4.53 11.07
CA ILE A 318 -7.56 4.76 10.38
C ILE A 318 -6.63 3.61 10.73
N ALA A 319 -6.21 2.85 9.72
CA ALA A 319 -5.25 1.77 9.87
C ALA A 319 -3.88 2.25 9.39
N ALA A 320 -2.96 2.44 10.33
CA ALA A 320 -1.63 3.00 10.09
C ALA A 320 -0.53 1.97 10.39
N CYS A 321 0.70 2.26 9.98
CA CYS A 321 1.85 1.43 10.36
C CYS A 321 2.26 1.75 11.81
N PRO A 322 2.79 0.79 12.58
CA PRO A 322 3.58 1.11 13.76
C PRO A 322 4.70 2.09 13.42
N GLU A 323 5.10 2.94 14.36
CA GLU A 323 6.13 3.96 14.13
C GLU A 323 7.46 3.32 13.68
N ASP A 324 7.87 2.22 14.32
CA ASP A 324 9.08 1.45 13.99
C ASP A 324 9.05 0.83 12.59
N ASP A 325 7.85 0.59 12.04
CA ASP A 325 7.65 0.08 10.68
C ASP A 325 7.46 1.21 9.65
N CYS A 326 7.31 2.46 10.10
CA CYS A 326 6.95 3.56 9.23
C CYS A 326 8.12 3.98 8.34
N ARG A 327 8.06 3.60 7.06
CA ARG A 327 9.05 4.03 6.06
C ARG A 327 8.85 5.46 5.53
N GLN A 328 8.10 6.32 6.24
CA GLN A 328 7.92 7.75 5.88
C GLN A 328 8.51 8.71 6.95
N GLU A 329 9.60 8.35 7.64
CA GLU A 329 10.24 9.21 8.65
C GLU A 329 9.27 9.75 9.72
N GLY A 330 8.50 8.84 10.35
CA GLY A 330 7.55 9.18 11.42
C GLY A 330 6.25 9.85 10.97
N ALA A 331 5.88 9.70 9.68
CA ALA A 331 4.62 10.26 9.20
C ALA A 331 3.39 9.57 9.82
N SER A 332 3.53 8.34 10.34
CA SER A 332 2.45 7.62 11.01
C SER A 332 2.08 8.30 12.33
N GLY A 333 3.05 8.50 13.23
CA GLY A 333 2.84 9.21 14.50
C GLY A 333 2.36 10.65 14.32
N ARG A 334 2.81 11.36 13.26
CA ARG A 334 2.23 12.67 12.92
C ARG A 334 0.75 12.58 12.55
N ALA A 335 0.33 11.59 11.78
CA ALA A 335 -1.08 11.36 11.47
C ALA A 335 -1.88 11.03 12.74
N GLU A 336 -1.35 10.16 13.60
CA GLU A 336 -1.97 9.80 14.88
C GLU A 336 -2.20 11.04 15.74
N HIS A 337 -1.19 11.92 15.86
CA HIS A 337 -1.31 13.17 16.60
C HIS A 337 -2.46 14.06 16.08
N PHE A 338 -2.54 14.29 14.76
CA PHE A 338 -3.62 15.08 14.17
C PHE A 338 -5.00 14.44 14.36
N MET A 339 -5.10 13.12 14.23
CA MET A 339 -6.37 12.40 14.45
C MET A 339 -6.75 12.36 15.92
N GLY A 340 -5.79 12.34 16.84
CA GLY A 340 -6.01 12.49 18.28
C GLY A 340 -6.64 13.84 18.62
N MET A 341 -6.10 14.93 18.07
CA MET A 341 -6.69 16.27 18.23
C MET A 341 -8.12 16.35 17.67
N LEU A 342 -8.38 15.71 16.52
CA LEU A 342 -9.72 15.64 15.96
C LEU A 342 -10.66 14.83 16.88
N LYS A 343 -10.20 13.69 17.40
CA LYS A 343 -10.95 12.85 18.32
C LYS A 343 -11.32 13.58 19.61
N GLU A 344 -10.43 14.38 20.17
CA GLU A 344 -10.72 15.24 21.32
C GLU A 344 -11.84 16.25 21.03
N ARG A 345 -11.83 16.86 19.84
CA ARG A 345 -12.91 17.77 19.40
C ARG A 345 -14.23 17.01 19.20
N LEU A 346 -14.18 15.81 18.63
CA LEU A 346 -15.36 14.96 18.45
C LEU A 346 -15.94 14.49 19.80
N ASN A 347 -15.10 14.24 20.81
CA ASN A 347 -15.54 13.91 22.16
C ASN A 347 -16.41 15.02 22.77
N GLN A 348 -16.07 16.29 22.54
CA GLN A 348 -16.84 17.43 23.05
C GLN A 348 -18.28 17.47 22.52
N ILE A 349 -18.55 16.84 21.37
CA ILE A 349 -19.87 16.73 20.76
C ILE A 349 -20.43 15.29 20.79
N GLY A 350 -19.83 14.41 21.59
CA GLY A 350 -20.31 13.04 21.78
C GLY A 350 -20.08 12.09 20.60
N LEU A 351 -19.18 12.41 19.66
CA LEU A 351 -18.85 11.63 18.46
C LEU A 351 -17.45 11.00 18.50
N GLY A 352 -16.67 11.14 19.56
CA GLY A 352 -15.28 10.65 19.56
C GLY A 352 -15.15 9.13 19.48
N ASP A 353 -16.13 8.36 19.97
CA ASP A 353 -16.19 6.90 19.81
C ASP A 353 -16.43 6.47 18.35
N CYS A 354 -16.85 7.38 17.46
CA CYS A 354 -16.98 7.13 16.03
C CYS A 354 -15.64 7.22 15.28
N LEU A 355 -14.54 7.59 15.94
CA LEU A 355 -13.21 7.71 15.33
C LEU A 355 -12.19 6.81 16.05
N HIS A 356 -11.61 5.87 15.31
CA HIS A 356 -10.56 4.98 15.82
C HIS A 356 -9.28 5.07 14.98
N PHE A 357 -8.14 5.13 15.63
CA PHE A 357 -6.83 5.07 14.99
C PHE A 357 -6.11 3.86 15.57
N CYS A 358 -5.62 2.97 14.70
CA CYS A 358 -4.89 1.78 15.13
C CYS A 358 -3.61 1.58 14.32
N HIS A 359 -2.66 0.88 14.93
CA HIS A 359 -1.43 0.46 14.27
C HIS A 359 -1.55 -1.01 13.87
N VAL A 360 -1.28 -1.29 12.59
CA VAL A 360 -1.31 -2.63 12.02
C VAL A 360 0.07 -2.95 11.46
N ALA A 361 0.73 -3.92 12.07
CA ALA A 361 1.95 -4.50 11.58
C ALA A 361 1.60 -5.50 10.49
N ARG A 362 1.99 -5.22 9.25
CA ARG A 362 1.74 -6.11 8.08
C ARG A 362 2.32 -7.53 8.18
N ARG A 363 3.09 -7.82 9.22
CA ARG A 363 3.58 -9.17 9.55
C ARG A 363 2.54 -10.02 10.29
N ASP A 364 1.53 -9.37 10.89
CA ASP A 364 0.36 -9.96 11.53
C ASP A 364 -0.88 -9.75 10.65
N PRO A 365 -1.32 -10.77 9.89
CA PRO A 365 -2.48 -10.67 9.01
C PRO A 365 -3.82 -10.49 9.71
N GLU A 366 -3.93 -10.89 10.97
CA GLU A 366 -5.20 -10.90 11.70
C GLU A 366 -5.41 -9.62 12.51
N GLN A 367 -4.38 -8.78 12.65
CA GLN A 367 -4.42 -7.63 13.53
C GLN A 367 -5.51 -6.61 13.15
N LEU A 368 -5.70 -6.33 11.85
CA LEU A 368 -6.75 -5.41 11.43
C LEU A 368 -8.15 -5.97 11.74
N ASP A 369 -8.36 -7.27 11.57
CA ASP A 369 -9.65 -7.90 11.85
C ASP A 369 -9.97 -7.82 13.35
N LYS A 370 -8.97 -8.05 14.22
CA LYS A 370 -9.10 -7.87 15.67
C LYS A 370 -9.46 -6.44 16.06
N GLU A 371 -8.80 -5.45 15.46
CA GLU A 371 -9.10 -4.02 15.67
C GLU A 371 -10.52 -3.66 15.20
N LEU A 372 -10.95 -4.19 14.06
CA LEU A 372 -12.29 -3.97 13.53
C LEU A 372 -13.37 -4.60 14.40
N GLU A 373 -13.15 -5.80 14.94
CA GLU A 373 -14.09 -6.44 15.86
C GLU A 373 -14.27 -5.63 17.14
N GLN A 374 -13.16 -5.16 17.74
CA GLN A 374 -13.19 -4.31 18.93
C GLN A 374 -13.91 -2.98 18.64
N PHE A 375 -13.60 -2.35 17.51
CA PHE A 375 -14.23 -1.09 17.13
C PHE A 375 -15.74 -1.26 16.90
N ASN A 376 -16.17 -2.31 16.20
CA ASN A 376 -17.59 -2.61 15.99
C ASN A 376 -18.36 -2.85 17.29
N GLN A 377 -17.73 -3.46 18.30
CA GLN A 377 -18.35 -3.63 19.62
C GLN A 377 -18.58 -2.27 20.31
N SER A 378 -17.60 -1.37 20.25
CA SER A 378 -17.73 0.00 20.78
C SER A 378 -18.84 0.79 20.08
N LEU A 379 -18.95 0.68 18.76
CA LEU A 379 -20.02 1.36 17.99
C LEU A 379 -21.42 0.85 18.37
N LYS A 380 -21.59 -0.47 18.56
CA LYS A 380 -22.88 -1.05 19.00
C LYS A 380 -23.29 -0.57 20.40
N ALA A 381 -22.33 -0.45 21.32
CA ALA A 381 -22.57 0.09 22.64
C ALA A 381 -23.02 1.57 22.57
N LEU A 382 -22.41 2.36 21.69
CA LEU A 382 -22.78 3.76 21.45
C LEU A 382 -24.19 3.90 20.87
N ALA A 383 -24.53 3.10 19.85
CA ALA A 383 -25.86 3.09 19.23
C ALA A 383 -26.97 2.77 20.25
N THR A 384 -26.70 1.85 21.17
CA THR A 384 -27.64 1.48 22.24
C THR A 384 -27.90 2.65 23.20
N LYS A 385 -26.85 3.42 23.55
CA LYS A 385 -26.97 4.62 24.39
C LYS A 385 -27.74 5.77 23.71
N ARG A 386 -27.57 5.94 22.39
CA ARG A 386 -28.26 6.98 21.61
C ARG A 386 -29.72 6.66 21.31
N GLY A 387 -30.08 5.37 21.20
CA GLY A 387 -31.46 4.94 20.97
C GLY A 387 -32.31 4.81 22.25
N SER A 388 -31.74 5.07 23.43
CA SER A 388 -32.43 5.07 24.73
C SER A 388 -32.60 6.48 25.34
N GLN A 389 -32.29 7.52 24.56
CA GLN A 389 -32.66 8.93 24.78
C GLN A 389 -33.67 9.34 23.70
#